data_AF-A0A410P4E1-F1
#
_entry.id   AF-A0A410P4E1-F1
#
_cell.length_a   1.000
_cell.length_b   1.000
_cell.length_c   1.000
_cell.angle_alpha   90.00
_cell.angle_beta   90.00
_cell.angle_gamma   90.00
#
_symmetry.space_group_name_H-M   'P 1'
#
loop_
_entity.id
_entity.type
_entity.pdbx_description
1 polymer ?
#
loop_
_entity_poly.entity_id
_entity_poly.type
_entity_poly.pdbx_seq_one_letter_code
_entity_poly.pdbx_strand_id
1 'polypeptide(L)' 'MFPLQKKGKNSFVLKFHKDLYKQEPLDRLLKEDKGWVKELKTKDKSYRHCELKNAQLKDVLEWANYLFYLNKTS' A
#
# COMPACT_ATOMS: atom_id res chain seq x y z
N MET A 1 9.75 -11.75 0.71
CA MET A 1 8.86 -11.82 -0.47
C MET A 1 8.18 -10.45 -0.60
N PHE A 2 8.24 -9.80 -1.76
CA PHE A 2 7.68 -8.46 -1.94
C PHE A 2 6.14 -8.54 -1.86
N PRO A 3 5.45 -7.70 -1.07
CA PRO A 3 4.04 -7.90 -0.72
C PRO A 3 3.05 -7.48 -1.82
N LEU A 4 3.40 -7.69 -3.09
CA LEU A 4 2.64 -7.23 -4.25
C LEU A 4 1.93 -8.40 -4.93
N GLN A 5 0.60 -8.32 -5.02
CA GLN A 5 -0.23 -9.28 -5.73
C GLN A 5 -0.96 -8.59 -6.89
N LYS A 6 -0.72 -9.03 -8.13
CA LYS A 6 -1.45 -8.51 -9.31
C LYS A 6 -2.84 -9.14 -9.36
N LYS A 7 -3.89 -8.30 -9.42
CA LYS A 7 -5.30 -8.77 -9.51
C LYS A 7 -5.93 -8.60 -10.88
N GLY A 8 -5.41 -7.73 -11.74
CA GLY A 8 -5.96 -7.48 -13.08
C GLY A 8 -4.96 -6.76 -14.00
N LYS A 9 -5.42 -6.24 -15.15
CA LYS A 9 -4.55 -5.57 -16.14
C LYS A 9 -3.79 -4.41 -15.50
N ASN A 10 -4.46 -3.59 -14.67
CA ASN A 10 -3.90 -2.42 -13.95
C ASN A 10 -4.41 -2.31 -12.49
N SER A 11 -4.63 -3.42 -11.80
CA SER A 11 -4.98 -3.42 -10.36
C SER A 11 -4.00 -4.29 -9.59
N PHE A 12 -3.43 -3.69 -8.55
CA PHE A 12 -2.43 -4.29 -7.69
C PHE A 12 -2.90 -4.24 -6.24
N VAL A 13 -2.67 -5.31 -5.49
CA VAL A 13 -2.94 -5.36 -4.06
C VAL A 13 -1.62 -5.46 -3.32
N LEU A 14 -1.35 -4.47 -2.46
CA LEU A 14 -0.26 -4.49 -1.51
C LEU A 14 -0.75 -4.95 -0.15
N LYS A 15 0.02 -5.82 0.50
CA LYS A 15 -0.29 -6.35 1.85
C LYS A 15 0.78 -5.95 2.86
N PHE A 16 0.44 -5.08 3.80
CA PHE A 16 1.37 -4.57 4.79
C PHE A 16 1.07 -5.16 6.16
N HIS A 17 2.06 -5.76 6.82
CA HIS A 17 1.93 -6.18 8.21
C HIS A 17 1.98 -4.95 9.12
N LYS A 18 1.01 -4.77 10.01
CA LYS A 18 0.89 -3.55 10.84
C LYS A 18 2.11 -3.32 11.73
N ASP A 19 2.73 -4.38 12.21
CA ASP A 19 3.93 -4.27 13.07
C ASP A 19 5.21 -3.91 12.31
N LEU A 20 5.22 -4.01 10.97
CA LEU A 20 6.38 -3.67 10.16
C LEU A 20 6.36 -2.21 9.67
N TYR A 21 5.21 -1.52 9.81
CA TYR A 21 5.02 -0.16 9.31
C TYR A 21 4.36 0.72 10.35
N LYS A 22 4.92 1.92 10.55
CA LYS A 22 4.30 2.99 11.34
C LYS A 22 2.92 3.31 10.75
N GLN A 23 1.91 3.31 11.60
CA GLN A 23 0.52 3.49 11.17
C GLN A 23 0.24 4.91 10.68
N GLU A 24 0.83 5.92 11.31
CA GLU A 24 0.57 7.33 10.99
C GLU A 24 1.02 7.71 9.56
N PRO A 25 2.25 7.39 9.09
CA PRO A 25 2.63 7.63 7.70
C PRO A 25 1.73 6.89 6.70
N LEU A 26 1.34 5.65 7.02
CA LEU A 26 0.45 4.86 6.17
C LEU A 26 -0.94 5.50 6.06
N ASP A 27 -1.51 5.96 7.17
CA ASP A 27 -2.81 6.66 7.18
C ASP A 27 -2.75 8.00 6.44
N ARG A 28 -1.64 8.72 6.54
CA ARG A 28 -1.42 9.95 5.78
C ARG A 28 -1.37 9.68 4.29
N LEU A 29 -0.56 8.71 3.88
CA LEU A 29 -0.39 8.34 2.47
C LEU A 29 -1.71 7.84 1.86
N LEU A 30 -2.45 7.00 2.59
CA LEU A 30 -3.78 6.55 2.18
C LEU A 30 -4.80 7.68 2.08
N LYS A 31 -4.60 8.79 2.81
CA LYS A 31 -5.46 9.98 2.71
C LYS A 31 -5.10 10.86 1.52
N GLU A 32 -3.82 11.01 1.23
CA GLU A 32 -3.30 11.83 0.12
C GLU A 32 -3.62 11.15 -1.23
N ASP A 33 -3.49 9.82 -1.32
CA ASP A 33 -3.60 9.06 -2.58
C ASP A 33 -4.96 8.38 -2.84
N LYS A 34 -6.03 8.83 -2.17
CA LYS A 34 -7.38 8.22 -2.28
C LYS A 34 -7.93 8.10 -3.71
N GLY A 35 -7.42 8.91 -4.65
CA GLY A 35 -7.84 8.90 -6.05
C GLY A 35 -7.53 7.60 -6.78
N TRP A 36 -6.49 6.88 -6.35
CA TRP A 36 -6.04 5.65 -7.00
C TRP A 36 -5.66 4.54 -6.00
N VAL A 37 -5.53 4.84 -4.71
CA VAL A 37 -5.31 3.85 -3.64
C VAL A 37 -6.57 3.69 -2.79
N LYS A 38 -7.00 2.44 -2.61
CA LYS A 38 -8.17 2.07 -1.82
C LYS A 38 -7.80 1.04 -0.76
N GLU A 39 -8.10 1.31 0.51
CA GLU A 39 -7.99 0.30 1.56
C GLU A 39 -9.09 -0.76 1.42
N LEU A 40 -8.71 -2.03 1.48
CA LEU A 40 -9.60 -3.18 1.45
C LEU A 40 -9.83 -3.70 2.87
N LYS A 41 -11.09 -4.01 3.20
CA LYS A 41 -11.41 -4.72 4.45
C LYS A 41 -10.78 -6.12 4.41
N THR A 42 -9.99 -6.44 5.41
CA THR A 42 -9.37 -7.76 5.60
C THR A 42 -9.91 -8.43 6.85
N LYS A 43 -10.06 -9.76 6.81
CA LYS A 43 -10.40 -10.59 7.98
C LYS A 43 -9.20 -10.68 8.94
N ASP A 44 -7.98 -10.61 8.40
CA ASP A 44 -6.76 -10.65 9.18
C ASP A 44 -6.40 -9.23 9.66
N LYS A 45 -6.53 -9.01 10.98
CA LYS A 45 -6.27 -7.72 11.62
C LYS A 45 -4.78 -7.36 11.66
N SER A 46 -3.90 -8.32 11.45
CA SER A 46 -2.43 -8.13 11.47
C SER A 46 -1.94 -7.43 10.20
N TYR A 47 -2.76 -7.43 9.14
CA TYR A 47 -2.43 -6.82 7.87
C TYR A 47 -3.34 -5.65 7.52
N ARG A 48 -2.85 -4.75 6.69
CA ARG A 48 -3.63 -3.79 5.91
C ARG A 48 -3.45 -4.10 4.44
N HIS A 49 -4.56 -4.11 3.70
CA HIS A 49 -4.56 -4.40 2.28
C HIS A 49 -4.91 -3.14 1.51
N CYS A 50 -4.06 -2.75 0.57
CA CYS A 50 -4.24 -1.56 -0.24
C CYS A 50 -4.36 -1.98 -1.71
N GLU A 51 -5.47 -1.65 -2.35
CA GLU A 51 -5.66 -1.79 -3.79
C GLU A 51 -5.23 -0.51 -4.49
N LEU A 52 -4.25 -0.61 -5.40
CA LEU A 52 -3.82 0.47 -6.28
C LEU A 52 -4.50 0.24 -7.64
N LYS A 53 -5.43 1.12 -7.98
CA LYS A 53 -6.28 1.07 -9.18
C LYS A 53 -5.68 1.92 -10.28
N ASN A 54 -5.79 1.42 -11.52
CA ASN A 54 -5.35 2.11 -12.73
C ASN A 54 -3.86 2.53 -12.71
N ALA A 55 -3.04 1.91 -11.85
CA ALA A 55 -1.63 2.22 -11.70
C ALA A 55 -0.78 1.38 -12.65
N GLN A 56 0.29 1.97 -13.19
CA GLN A 56 1.33 1.17 -13.83
C GLN A 56 2.22 0.53 -12.75
N LEU A 57 2.90 -0.57 -13.10
CA LEU A 57 3.79 -1.26 -12.17
C LEU A 57 4.86 -0.32 -11.59
N LYS A 58 5.37 0.62 -12.39
CA LYS A 58 6.36 1.61 -11.96
C LYS A 58 5.80 2.49 -10.82
N ASP A 59 4.61 3.03 -10.99
CA ASP A 59 3.95 3.89 -9.99
C ASP A 59 3.72 3.13 -8.68
N VAL A 60 3.34 1.86 -8.78
CA VAL A 60 3.14 0.99 -7.61
C VAL A 60 4.45 0.77 -6.85
N LEU A 61 5.57 0.58 -7.57
CA LEU A 61 6.88 0.39 -6.95
C LEU A 61 7.40 1.68 -6.32
N GLU A 62 7.23 2.83 -6.98
CA GLU A 62 7.58 4.14 -6.45
C GLU A 62 6.77 4.46 -5.19
N TRP A 63 5.47 4.20 -5.22
CA TRP A 63 4.59 4.38 -4.06
C TRP A 63 4.99 3.48 -2.89
N ALA A 64 5.27 2.20 -3.15
CA ALA A 64 5.75 1.28 -2.11
C ALA A 64 7.10 1.74 -1.54
N ASN A 65 8.04 2.18 -2.38
CA ASN A 65 9.34 2.72 -1.95
C ASN A 65 9.18 3.98 -1.11
N TYR A 66 8.27 4.87 -1.47
CA TYR A 66 8.00 6.07 -0.69
C TYR A 66 7.41 5.73 0.68
N LEU A 67 6.49 4.77 0.76
CA LEU A 67 5.99 4.24 2.03
C LEU A 67 7.13 3.65 2.89
N PHE A 68 8.06 2.88 2.29
CA PHE A 68 9.24 2.37 2.98
C PHE A 68 10.16 3.47 3.51
N TYR A 69 10.36 4.52 2.71
CA TYR A 69 11.14 5.69 3.09
C TYR A 69 10.52 6.35 4.32
N LEU A 70 9.23 6.72 4.23
CA LEU A 70 8.49 7.33 5.33
C LEU A 70 8.56 6.49 6.61
N ASN A 71 8.43 5.17 6.49
CA ASN A 71 8.51 4.27 7.64
C ASN A 71 9.89 4.29 8.34
N LYS A 72 10.97 4.50 7.59
CA LYS A 72 12.35 4.57 8.12
C LYS A 72 12.72 5.95 8.67
N THR A 73 12.14 7.02 8.14
CA THR A 73 12.53 8.40 8.48
C THR A 73 11.58 9.13 9.42
N SER A 74 10.34 8.66 9.59
CA SER A 74 9.44 9.10 10.66
C SER A 74 9.82 8.47 12.00
#